data_AF-A0A377BVE8-F1
#
_entry.id   AF-A0A377BVE8-F1
#
_cell.length_a   1.000
_cell.length_b   1.000
_cell.length_c   1.000
_cell.angle_alpha   90.00
_cell.angle_beta   90.00
_cell.angle_gamma   90.00
#
_symmetry.space_group_name_H-M   'P 1'
#
loop_
_entity.id
_entity.type
_entity.pdbx_description
1 polymer ?
#
loop_
_entity_poly.entity_id
_entity_poly.type
_entity_poly.pdbx_seq_one_letter_code
_entity_poly.pdbx_strand_id
1 'polypeptide(L)' 'MINLTGTVLHTNLGRALQAEAAVEAVAQAMRSPVTLEYDLDDAGRGHRDRALAQLLCRITGAEDACIVNNNAAGCY' A
#
# COMPACT_ATOMS: atom_id res chain seq x y z
N MET A 1 19.50 2.76 -12.10
CA MET A 1 19.05 3.73 -13.13
C MET A 1 19.13 5.12 -12.53
N ILE A 2 19.68 6.11 -13.23
CA ILE A 2 19.75 7.50 -12.74
C ILE A 2 18.84 8.36 -13.62
N ASN A 3 17.87 9.05 -13.02
CA ASN A 3 16.95 9.92 -13.74
C ASN A 3 17.61 11.29 -13.99
N LEU A 4 17.96 11.56 -15.25
CA LEU A 4 18.58 12.82 -15.69
C LEU A 4 17.59 13.76 -16.40
N THR A 5 16.30 13.41 -16.42
CA THR A 5 15.27 14.16 -17.17
C THR A 5 14.70 15.35 -16.39
N GLY A 6 14.99 15.46 -15.09
CA GLY A 6 14.35 16.42 -14.19
C GLY A 6 12.87 16.12 -13.86
N THR A 7 12.30 15.05 -14.42
CA THR A 7 10.89 14.66 -14.18
C THR A 7 10.77 13.81 -12.92
N VAL A 8 10.09 14.31 -11.88
CA VAL A 8 9.94 13.62 -10.58
C VAL A 8 9.06 12.37 -10.69
N LEU A 9 7.89 12.47 -11.33
CA LEU A 9 6.99 11.33 -11.57
C LEU A 9 7.14 10.84 -13.01
N HIS A 10 8.19 10.05 -13.25
CA HIS A 10 8.45 9.55 -14.58
C HIS A 10 7.72 8.22 -14.80
N THR A 11 6.62 8.25 -15.55
CA THR A 11 5.79 7.06 -15.83
C THR A 11 6.58 5.90 -16.44
N ASN A 12 7.48 6.20 -17.39
CA ASN A 12 8.34 5.18 -18.02
C ASN A 12 9.50 4.69 -17.15
N LEU A 13 9.82 5.37 -16.04
CA LEU A 13 10.93 5.02 -15.14
C LEU A 13 10.49 4.59 -13.74
N GLY A 14 9.23 4.14 -13.59
CA GLY A 14 8.75 3.58 -12.33
C GLY A 14 8.06 4.58 -11.39
N ARG A 15 7.68 5.77 -11.87
CA ARG A 15 6.92 6.79 -11.12
C ARG A 15 7.68 7.29 -9.87
N ALA A 16 7.10 7.15 -8.69
CA ALA A 16 7.65 7.65 -7.45
C ALA A 16 8.69 6.67 -6.89
N LEU A 17 9.86 7.21 -6.53
CA LEU A 17 10.83 6.46 -5.74
C LEU A 17 10.25 6.20 -4.35
N GLN A 18 10.43 4.98 -3.87
CA GLN A 18 10.07 4.61 -2.50
C GLN A 18 11.16 5.09 -1.54
N ALA A 19 10.76 5.54 -0.35
CA ALA A 19 11.71 5.83 0.72
C ALA A 19 12.37 4.53 1.21
N GLU A 20 13.63 4.60 1.62
CA GLU A 20 14.39 3.43 2.09
C GLU A 20 13.66 2.69 3.21
N ALA A 21 13.10 3.42 4.17
CA ALA A 21 12.32 2.85 5.27
C ALA A 21 11.11 2.02 4.78
N ALA A 22 10.48 2.40 3.66
CA ALA A 22 9.39 1.64 3.07
C ALA A 22 9.90 0.36 2.39
N VAL A 23 11.05 0.43 1.71
CA VAL A 23 11.69 -0.73 1.08
C VAL A 23 12.12 -1.74 2.14
N GLU A 24 12.73 -1.30 3.23
CA GLU A 24 13.14 -2.14 4.35
C GLU A 24 11.94 -2.82 5.02
N ALA A 25 10.87 -2.07 5.29
CA ALA A 25 9.66 -2.63 5.89
C ALA A 25 9.01 -3.72 5.02
N VAL A 26 8.93 -3.51 3.70
CA VAL A 26 8.42 -4.50 2.74
C VAL A 26 9.35 -5.72 2.70
N ALA A 27 10.67 -5.50 2.60
CA ALA A 27 11.63 -6.59 2.58
C ALA A 27 11.56 -7.45 3.85
N GLN A 28 11.34 -6.84 5.02
CA GLN A 28 11.16 -7.57 6.28
C GLN A 28 9.85 -8.36 6.28
N ALA A 29 8.74 -7.76 5.83
CA ALA A 29 7.45 -8.44 5.76
C ALA A 29 7.45 -9.63 4.78
N MET A 30 8.20 -9.56 3.68
CA MET A 30 8.28 -10.65 2.70
C MET A 30 9.18 -11.82 3.13
N ARG A 31 10.04 -11.63 4.14
CA ARG A 31 11.01 -12.65 4.60
C ARG A 31 10.43 -13.67 5.58
N SER A 32 9.22 -13.48 6.07
CA SER A 32 8.60 -14.37 7.05
C SER A 32 7.09 -14.45 6.81
N PRO A 33 6.43 -15.55 7.22
CA PRO A 33 4.98 -15.59 7.22
C PRO A 33 4.45 -14.44 8.09
N VAL A 34 3.70 -13.54 7.46
CA VAL A 34 3.00 -12.45 8.15
C VAL A 34 1.53 -12.81 8.24
N THR A 35 0.89 -12.40 9.33
CA THR A 35 -0.55 -12.58 9.57
C THR A 35 -1.36 -11.60 8.71
N LEU A 36 -1.22 -11.70 7.38
CA LEU A 36 -1.85 -10.80 6.42
C LEU A 36 -3.37 -10.97 6.35
N GLU A 37 -3.87 -12.17 6.64
CA GLU A 37 -5.30 -12.53 6.71
C GLU A 37 -5.72 -13.06 8.09
N TYR A 38 -4.86 -12.93 9.10
CA TYR A 38 -5.10 -13.51 10.43
C TYR A 38 -5.25 -12.40 11.46
N ASP A 39 -6.47 -12.24 11.94
CA ASP A 39 -6.79 -11.37 13.07
C ASP A 39 -6.41 -12.11 14.36
N LEU A 40 -5.56 -11.51 15.20
CA LEU A 40 -5.09 -12.15 16.44
C LEU A 40 -6.07 -11.95 17.60
N ASP A 41 -7.00 -10.99 17.46
CA ASP A 41 -7.96 -10.63 18.51
C ASP A 41 -9.35 -11.28 18.31
N ASP A 42 -9.70 -11.64 17.08
CA ASP A 42 -10.99 -12.24 16.75
C ASP A 42 -10.74 -13.42 15.81
N ALA A 43 -11.20 -14.61 16.14
CA ALA A 43 -10.92 -15.85 15.41
C ALA A 43 -11.66 -15.93 14.04
N GLY A 44 -11.57 -14.87 13.24
CA GLY A 44 -12.18 -14.69 11.94
C GLY A 44 -11.17 -14.27 10.88
N ARG A 45 -11.55 -14.47 9.61
CA ARG A 45 -10.73 -14.11 8.45
C ARG A 45 -10.59 -12.59 8.36
N GLY A 46 -9.43 -12.05 8.75
CA GLY A 46 -9.15 -10.62 8.71
C GLY A 46 -8.91 -10.15 7.28
N HIS A 47 -9.53 -9.03 6.88
CA HIS A 47 -9.24 -8.42 5.57
C HIS A 47 -7.95 -7.61 5.65
N ARG A 48 -6.95 -7.97 4.84
CA ARG A 48 -5.65 -7.29 4.67
C ARG A 48 -5.75 -5.76 4.51
N ASP A 49 -6.87 -5.28 4.00
CA ASP A 49 -7.07 -3.89 3.62
C ASP A 49 -7.68 -3.04 4.75
N ARG A 50 -8.17 -3.65 5.85
CA ARG A 50 -8.88 -2.94 6.92
C ARG A 50 -8.01 -1.89 7.61
N ALA A 51 -6.75 -2.22 7.92
CA ALA A 51 -5.83 -1.29 8.55
C ALA A 51 -5.51 -0.09 7.63
N LEU A 52 -5.40 -0.34 6.32
CA LEU A 52 -5.17 0.68 5.30
C LEU A 52 -6.40 1.55 5.08
N ALA A 53 -7.59 0.96 5.03
CA ALA A 53 -8.86 1.68 4.91
C ALA A 53 -9.06 2.66 6.07
N GLN A 54 -8.82 2.23 7.32
CA GLN A 54 -8.90 3.11 8.49
C GLN A 54 -7.90 4.27 8.44
N LEU A 55 -6.69 4.04 7.95
CA LEU A 55 -5.71 5.11 7.72
C LEU A 55 -6.19 6.11 6.67
N LEU A 56 -6.73 5.60 5.55
CA LEU A 56 -7.27 6.44 4.47
C LEU A 56 -8.45 7.28 4.97
N CYS A 57 -9.44 6.69 5.63
CA CYS A 57 -10.57 7.43 6.19
C CYS A 57 -10.14 8.53 7.17
N ARG A 58 -9.09 8.29 7.98
CA ARG A 58 -8.55 9.32 8.88
C ARG A 58 -7.91 10.51 8.14
N ILE A 59 -7.30 10.26 6.98
CA ILE A 59 -6.63 11.31 6.19
C ILE A 59 -7.64 12.05 5.30
N THR A 60 -8.64 11.36 4.78
CA THR A 60 -9.62 11.91 3.82
C THR A 60 -10.89 12.43 4.47
N GLY A 61 -11.23 11.96 5.68
CA GLY A 61 -12.53 12.19 6.34
C GLY A 61 -13.68 11.35 5.75
N ALA A 62 -13.39 10.39 4.87
CA ALA A 62 -14.40 9.52 4.28
C ALA A 62 -14.97 8.53 5.32
N GLU A 63 -16.21 8.09 5.11
CA GLU A 63 -16.88 7.10 5.96
C GLU A 63 -16.29 5.70 5.82
N ASP A 64 -15.83 5.35 4.61
CA ASP A 64 -15.22 4.05 4.29
C ASP A 64 -14.23 4.20 3.12
N ALA A 65 -13.31 3.24 2.97
CA ALA A 65 -12.30 3.24 1.93
C ALA A 65 -11.99 1.81 1.44
N CYS A 66 -11.95 1.64 0.12
CA CYS A 66 -11.57 0.39 -0.54
C CYS A 66 -10.24 0.57 -1.30
N ILE A 67 -9.37 -0.42 -1.21
CA ILE A 67 -8.08 -0.43 -1.91
C ILE A 67 -8.15 -1.45 -3.04
N VAL A 68 -7.84 -0.98 -4.25
CA VAL A 68 -7.72 -1.80 -5.44
C VAL A 68 -6.30 -1.72 -5.99
N ASN A 69 -5.92 -2.67 -6.85
CA ASN A 69 -4.57 -2.78 -7.40
C ASN A 69 -4.04 -1.47 -8.00
N ASN A 70 -4.89 -0.74 -8.73
CA ASN A 70 -4.54 0.56 -9.28
C ASN A 70 -5.79 1.42 -9.51
N ASN A 71 -5.60 2.70 -9.82
CA ASN A 71 -6.70 3.62 -10.05
C ASN A 71 -7.63 3.19 -11.20
N ALA A 72 -7.10 2.53 -12.24
CA ALA A 72 -7.93 2.09 -13.37
C ALA A 72 -8.96 1.05 -12.95
N ALA A 73 -8.62 0.17 -11.99
CA ALA A 73 -9.55 -0.80 -11.43
C ALA A 73 -10.65 -0.17 -10.56
N GLY A 74 -10.48 1.06 -10.08
CA GLY A 74 -11.49 1.79 -9.30
C GLY A 74 -12.47 2.61 -10.15
N CYS A 75 -12.25 2.69 -11.47
CA CYS A 75 -13.13 3.41 -12.39
C CYS A 75 -14.19 2.51 -13.04
N TYR A 76 -14.22 1.22 -12.71
CA TYR A 76 -15.16 0.22 -13.22
C TYR A 76 -16.09 -0.29 -12.14
#